data_AF-A0A841ZRQ1-F1
#
_entry.id   AF-A0A841ZRQ1-F1
#
_cell.length_a   1.000
_cell.length_b   1.000
_cell.length_c   1.000
_cell.angle_alpha   90.00
_cell.angle_beta   90.00
_cell.angle_gamma   90.00
#
_symmetry.space_group_name_H-M   'P 1'
#
loop_
_entity.id
_entity.type
_entity.pdbx_description
1 polymer ?
#
loop_
_entity_poly.entity_id
_entity_poly.type
_entity_poly.pdbx_seq_one_letter_code
_entity_poly.pdbx_strand_id
1 'polypeptide(L)'
;MRSVYGWCVVLFAGLLLYFVPGTVAEAHAYLQSSTPADQSELKVAPENVVLTFTEMIQNEYPSIIVRDSKGDRVEKGKAFIHPENDHVVEVALQDGLADDVYSAEWRVVSADGHPVSGVISFKVGKTSQAFVTTNAANNATASWPSTVMKVILYIGFSLIAGVILFFLALYRGEISAGMRRKTVWLLGAGLGLVLLGLLLFLPVQVQIYTGGDVWNLDAMLAIIRKASIGHLWMIQVAAFVLLVVSFAVMLGKEWLGRVWIWTLPAVFFAVILFAKAMQGHAAGSASKSVAIPMDFVHLVCASAWVGGIIVLFVLLAKEASASLVWNRFSPFAAVFVAGIIVSGLLMSVINLGSMASLFTTDYGRVILLKIALFALMGGLGLVHYLYMRNTGKLVSGKTVIAEFCVGLVLLGVAAVLTNVQTPPPKPPEAFSEKTATKTGFVSLKIMPAVVGDNTFLVVFTDSDGQVRTDFQKVTLTAIPRGNKKSSTFEAKKNAQNQYVATGLYLNAPGRWKLEVHALTEDFVPIDEVFTVTIEGN
;
A
#
# COMPACT_ATOMS: atom_id res chain seq x y z
N MET A 1 35.20 7.87 -19.10
CA MET A 1 33.82 7.60 -19.54
C MET A 1 32.95 6.88 -18.49
N ARG A 2 33.46 5.91 -17.71
CA ARG A 2 32.65 5.19 -16.69
C ARG A 2 32.14 6.04 -15.50
N SER A 3 32.80 7.14 -15.13
CA SER A 3 32.36 8.01 -14.03
C SER A 3 31.18 8.92 -14.39
N VAL A 4 31.02 9.27 -15.66
CA VAL A 4 29.99 10.22 -16.12
C VAL A 4 28.59 9.59 -16.06
N TYR A 5 28.46 8.32 -16.41
CA TYR A 5 27.18 7.60 -16.32
C TYR A 5 26.67 7.46 -14.88
N GLY A 6 27.56 7.26 -13.89
CA GLY A 6 27.18 7.18 -12.49
C GLY A 6 26.59 8.51 -11.97
N TRP A 7 27.23 9.63 -12.31
CA TRP A 7 26.74 10.97 -11.94
C TRP A 7 25.45 11.35 -12.66
N CYS A 8 25.28 10.98 -13.94
CA CYS A 8 24.04 11.22 -14.66
C CYS A 8 22.86 10.44 -14.07
N VAL A 9 23.07 9.19 -13.63
CA VAL A 9 22.01 8.40 -12.97
C VAL A 9 21.65 9.00 -11.60
N VAL A 10 22.62 9.46 -10.82
CA VAL A 10 22.38 10.11 -9.53
C VAL A 10 21.65 11.45 -9.70
N LEU A 11 22.05 12.26 -10.69
CA LEU A 11 21.39 13.55 -10.98
C LEU A 11 19.98 13.35 -11.53
N PHE A 12 19.77 12.37 -12.41
CA PHE A 12 18.45 12.07 -12.96
C PHE A 12 17.50 11.48 -11.90
N ALA A 13 18.02 10.63 -11.01
CA ALA A 13 17.27 10.13 -9.85
C ALA A 13 16.93 11.24 -8.85
N GLY A 14 17.86 12.16 -8.58
CA GLY A 14 17.62 13.35 -7.74
C GLY A 14 16.58 14.30 -8.34
N LEU A 15 16.57 14.46 -9.67
CA LEU A 15 15.59 15.26 -10.39
C LEU A 15 14.19 14.63 -10.34
N LEU A 16 14.08 13.30 -10.48
CA LEU A 16 12.81 12.57 -10.37
C LEU A 16 12.20 12.65 -8.96
N LEU A 17 13.03 12.65 -7.91
CA LEU A 17 12.58 12.82 -6.52
C LEU A 17 12.04 14.22 -6.23
N TYR A 18 12.48 15.25 -6.96
CA TYR A 18 12.03 16.64 -6.77
C TYR A 18 10.62 16.92 -7.32
N PHE A 19 10.14 16.10 -8.29
CA PHE A 19 8.86 16.29 -8.97
C PHE A 19 7.74 15.37 -8.47
N VAL A 20 7.86 14.73 -7.30
CA VAL A 20 6.77 13.93 -6.73
C VAL A 20 5.85 14.84 -5.91
N PRO A 21 4.66 15.24 -6.41
CA PRO A 21 3.67 15.92 -5.58
C PRO A 21 3.30 15.02 -4.39
N GLY A 22 3.31 15.60 -3.19
CA GLY A 22 3.18 14.89 -1.91
C GLY A 22 1.75 14.51 -1.53
N THR A 23 0.95 13.94 -2.42
CA THR A 23 -0.32 13.32 -2.02
C THR A 23 -0.05 11.91 -1.52
N VAL A 24 -0.12 11.73 -0.20
CA VAL A 24 -0.10 10.42 0.44
C VAL A 24 -1.54 9.90 0.40
N ALA A 25 -1.85 8.97 -0.51
CA ALA A 25 -3.07 8.16 -0.39
C ALA A 25 -2.72 6.69 -0.22
N GLU A 26 -3.64 5.97 0.36
CA GLU A 26 -3.33 4.84 1.21
C GLU A 26 -3.31 3.55 0.41
N ALA A 27 -2.36 2.68 0.71
CA ALA A 27 -2.41 1.33 0.17
C ALA A 27 -3.54 0.52 0.85
N HIS A 28 -3.74 0.72 2.16
CA HIS A 28 -4.68 -0.02 2.98
C HIS A 28 -5.86 0.84 3.37
N ALA A 29 -7.05 0.24 3.44
CA ALA A 29 -8.24 0.88 3.95
C ALA A 29 -8.15 0.98 5.49
N TYR A 30 -8.36 2.18 6.03
CA TYR A 30 -8.59 2.43 7.44
C TYR A 30 -10.05 2.74 7.69
N LEU A 31 -10.57 2.33 8.84
CA LEU A 31 -11.90 2.73 9.27
C LEU A 31 -11.87 4.24 9.55
N GLN A 32 -12.54 5.02 8.70
CA GLN A 32 -12.64 6.47 8.81
C GLN A 32 -13.74 6.87 9.81
N SER A 33 -14.89 6.21 9.72
CA SER A 33 -16.02 6.42 10.62
C SER A 33 -16.92 5.18 10.67
N SER A 34 -17.76 5.10 11.70
CA SER A 34 -18.78 4.07 11.83
C SER A 34 -20.10 4.63 12.36
N THR A 35 -21.20 4.03 11.93
CA THR A 35 -22.53 4.22 12.50
C THR A 35 -23.09 2.85 12.88
N PRO A 36 -23.27 2.54 14.16
CA PRO A 36 -22.96 3.37 15.33
C PRO A 36 -21.48 3.74 15.45
N ALA A 37 -21.19 4.88 16.09
CA ALA A 37 -19.82 5.25 16.42
C ALA A 37 -19.22 4.24 17.41
N ASP A 38 -17.93 3.96 17.28
CA ASP A 38 -17.24 3.08 18.23
C ASP A 38 -17.34 3.63 19.66
N GLN A 39 -17.60 2.73 20.61
CA GLN A 39 -17.86 2.98 22.02
C GLN A 39 -19.02 3.95 22.28
N SER A 40 -20.03 3.97 21.40
CA SER A 40 -21.24 4.78 21.60
C SER A 40 -22.32 4.08 22.43
N GLU A 41 -23.17 4.88 23.06
CA GLU A 41 -24.37 4.42 23.77
C GLU A 41 -25.61 4.97 23.08
N LEU A 42 -26.46 4.06 22.58
CA LEU A 42 -27.66 4.39 21.81
C LEU A 42 -28.90 4.11 22.63
N LYS A 43 -29.90 5.00 22.56
CA LYS A 43 -31.19 4.77 23.21
C LYS A 43 -32.03 3.70 22.51
N VAL A 44 -31.86 3.56 21.19
CA VAL A 44 -32.61 2.64 20.32
C VAL A 44 -31.62 1.96 19.39
N ALA A 45 -31.87 0.68 19.09
CA ALA A 45 -31.07 -0.08 18.15
C ALA A 45 -31.06 0.58 16.76
N PRO A 46 -29.91 0.67 16.08
CA PRO A 46 -29.86 1.14 14.70
C PRO A 46 -30.40 0.04 13.76
N GLU A 47 -30.88 0.42 12.58
CA GLU A 47 -31.30 -0.55 11.56
C GLU A 47 -30.10 -1.25 10.90
N ASN A 48 -28.96 -0.55 10.81
CA ASN A 48 -27.77 -1.03 10.13
C ASN A 48 -26.50 -0.69 10.93
N VAL A 49 -25.48 -1.51 10.75
CA VAL A 49 -24.09 -1.12 11.02
C VAL A 49 -23.48 -0.69 9.70
N VAL A 50 -22.99 0.55 9.64
CA VAL A 50 -22.38 1.18 8.47
C VAL A 50 -20.95 1.57 8.81
N LEU A 51 -19.99 1.14 7.99
CA LEU A 51 -18.57 1.41 8.13
C LEU A 51 -18.09 2.17 6.90
N THR A 52 -17.45 3.32 7.12
CA THR A 52 -16.84 4.11 6.03
C THR A 52 -15.33 4.02 6.11
N PHE A 53 -14.71 3.73 4.98
CA PHE A 53 -13.28 3.55 4.85
C PHE A 53 -12.64 4.68 4.05
N THR A 54 -11.37 4.93 4.34
CA THR A 54 -10.54 5.90 3.63
C THR A 54 -10.26 5.53 2.17
N GLU A 55 -10.28 4.23 1.84
CA GLU A 55 -10.04 3.70 0.49
C GLU A 55 -11.21 2.85 -0.01
N MET A 56 -11.32 2.73 -1.34
CA MET A 56 -12.30 1.87 -2.00
C MET A 56 -12.09 0.41 -1.58
N ILE A 57 -13.19 -0.29 -1.28
CA ILE A 57 -13.19 -1.70 -0.91
C ILE A 57 -13.40 -2.56 -2.15
N GLN A 58 -12.51 -3.52 -2.39
CA GLN A 58 -12.55 -4.39 -3.58
C GLN A 58 -13.14 -5.79 -3.33
N ASN A 59 -13.52 -6.11 -2.10
CA ASN A 59 -14.05 -7.43 -1.76
C ASN A 59 -15.53 -7.55 -2.14
N GLU A 60 -15.90 -8.52 -2.98
CA GLU A 60 -17.31 -8.86 -3.20
C GLU A 60 -18.01 -9.44 -1.98
N TYR A 61 -17.23 -9.89 -1.00
CA TYR A 61 -17.69 -10.53 0.23
C TYR A 61 -17.16 -9.79 1.45
N PRO A 62 -17.50 -8.50 1.64
CA PRO A 62 -17.19 -7.86 2.90
C PRO A 62 -17.88 -8.65 4.02
N SER A 63 -17.27 -8.65 5.20
CA SER A 63 -17.82 -9.33 6.36
C SER A 63 -18.02 -8.32 7.46
N ILE A 64 -19.25 -8.24 7.97
CA ILE A 64 -19.56 -7.60 9.25
C ILE A 64 -20.40 -8.62 10.01
N ILE A 65 -19.88 -9.08 11.14
CA ILE A 65 -20.54 -10.02 12.05
C ILE A 65 -20.82 -9.25 13.33
N VAL A 66 -22.09 -9.15 13.71
CA VAL A 66 -22.51 -8.38 14.88
C VAL A 66 -22.96 -9.35 15.95
N ARG A 67 -22.34 -9.28 17.12
CA ARG A 67 -22.61 -10.18 18.25
C ARG A 67 -23.13 -9.41 19.45
N ASP A 68 -24.03 -10.02 20.20
CA ASP A 68 -24.45 -9.55 21.52
C ASP A 68 -23.45 -10.00 22.62
N SER A 69 -23.77 -9.69 23.88
CA SER A 69 -22.90 -10.06 25.02
C SER A 69 -22.76 -11.58 25.25
N LYS A 70 -23.66 -12.39 24.70
CA LYS A 70 -23.64 -13.86 24.79
C LYS A 70 -22.86 -14.49 23.64
N GLY A 71 -22.51 -13.69 22.62
CA GLY A 71 -21.81 -14.12 21.41
C GLY A 71 -22.75 -14.52 20.27
N ASP A 72 -24.06 -14.34 20.44
CA ASP A 72 -25.07 -14.67 19.43
C ASP A 72 -25.06 -13.63 18.30
N ARG A 73 -25.22 -14.09 17.05
CA ARG A 73 -25.20 -13.21 15.86
C ARG A 73 -26.53 -12.50 15.70
N VAL A 74 -26.49 -11.18 15.54
CA VAL A 74 -27.67 -10.30 15.46
C VAL A 74 -27.80 -9.53 14.15
N GLU A 75 -26.88 -9.74 13.20
CA GLU A 75 -27.03 -9.21 11.85
C GLU A 75 -28.05 -10.00 11.01
N LYS A 76 -28.56 -9.35 9.97
CA LYS A 76 -29.55 -9.87 9.02
C LYS A 76 -28.95 -9.90 7.63
N GLY A 77 -28.70 -11.10 7.10
CA GLY A 77 -28.17 -11.30 5.76
C GLY A 77 -26.64 -11.21 5.69
N LYS A 78 -26.12 -10.76 4.54
CA LYS A 78 -24.69 -10.60 4.30
C LYS A 78 -24.35 -9.11 4.24
N ALA A 79 -23.18 -8.75 4.75
CA ALA A 79 -22.66 -7.41 4.52
C ALA A 79 -22.43 -7.17 3.02
N PHE A 80 -22.58 -5.93 2.58
CA PHE A 80 -22.39 -5.53 1.19
C PHE A 80 -21.71 -4.16 1.09
N ILE A 81 -21.10 -3.89 -0.06
CA ILE A 81 -20.57 -2.58 -0.40
C ILE A 81 -21.72 -1.72 -0.91
N HIS A 82 -21.84 -0.49 -0.41
CA HIS A 82 -22.91 0.42 -0.80
C HIS A 82 -22.86 0.69 -2.32
N PRO A 83 -23.98 0.56 -3.07
CA PRO A 83 -23.95 0.63 -4.54
C PRO A 83 -23.45 1.95 -5.14
N GLU A 84 -23.64 3.05 -4.41
CA GLU A 84 -23.24 4.40 -4.84
C GLU A 84 -21.93 4.88 -4.23
N ASN A 85 -21.35 4.12 -3.28
CA ASN A 85 -20.12 4.51 -2.59
C ASN A 85 -19.32 3.28 -2.16
N ASP A 86 -18.27 2.96 -2.90
CA ASP A 86 -17.41 1.80 -2.70
C ASP A 86 -16.46 1.92 -1.49
N HIS A 87 -16.48 3.05 -0.78
CA HIS A 87 -15.85 3.23 0.52
C HIS A 87 -16.74 2.80 1.70
N VAL A 88 -18.02 2.49 1.45
CA VAL A 88 -19.00 2.20 2.50
C VAL A 88 -19.39 0.73 2.46
N VAL A 89 -19.31 0.08 3.63
CA VAL A 89 -19.75 -1.30 3.83
C VAL A 89 -20.80 -1.32 4.93
N GLU A 90 -21.90 -2.01 4.67
CA GLU A 90 -23.00 -2.06 5.63
C GLU A 90 -23.61 -3.46 5.77
N VAL A 91 -24.22 -3.69 6.93
CA VAL A 91 -25.05 -4.87 7.19
C VAL A 91 -26.28 -4.46 8.00
N ALA A 92 -27.43 -5.04 7.66
CA ALA A 92 -28.65 -4.85 8.41
C ALA A 92 -28.61 -5.61 9.74
N LEU A 93 -29.28 -5.08 10.76
CA LEU A 93 -29.49 -5.74 12.04
C LEU A 93 -30.89 -6.37 12.11
N GLN A 94 -31.05 -7.32 13.04
CA GLN A 94 -32.37 -7.85 13.38
C GLN A 94 -33.20 -6.78 14.10
N ASP A 95 -34.52 -6.81 13.87
CA ASP A 95 -35.45 -5.89 14.51
C ASP A 95 -35.57 -6.21 16.02
N GLY A 96 -35.71 -5.17 16.85
CA GLY A 96 -36.00 -5.33 18.28
C GLY A 96 -34.83 -5.87 19.11
N LEU A 97 -33.59 -5.48 18.79
CA LEU A 97 -32.42 -5.80 19.61
C LEU A 97 -32.64 -5.40 21.08
N ALA A 98 -32.23 -6.29 21.99
CA ALA A 98 -32.36 -6.10 23.43
C ALA A 98 -31.41 -5.01 23.97
N ASP A 99 -31.68 -4.58 25.20
CA ASP A 99 -30.76 -3.70 25.94
C ASP A 99 -29.46 -4.47 26.25
N ASP A 100 -28.42 -4.27 25.46
CA ASP A 100 -27.16 -5.00 25.57
C ASP A 100 -25.95 -4.23 25.02
N VAL A 101 -24.76 -4.78 25.25
CA VAL A 101 -23.54 -4.41 24.52
C VAL A 101 -23.39 -5.30 23.30
N TYR A 102 -23.03 -4.67 22.18
CA TYR A 102 -22.83 -5.31 20.89
C TYR A 102 -21.42 -5.06 20.38
N SER A 103 -20.85 -6.04 19.69
CA SER A 103 -19.59 -5.93 18.98
C SER A 103 -19.78 -6.24 17.50
N ALA A 104 -19.38 -5.33 16.61
CA ALA A 104 -19.35 -5.56 15.18
C ALA A 104 -17.91 -5.83 14.73
N GLU A 105 -17.61 -7.11 14.51
CA GLU A 105 -16.35 -7.58 13.93
C GLU A 105 -16.43 -7.46 12.41
N TRP A 106 -15.47 -6.78 11.80
CA TRP A 106 -15.47 -6.55 10.36
C TRP A 106 -14.18 -7.00 9.69
N ARG A 107 -14.31 -7.40 8.42
CA ARG A 107 -13.20 -7.70 7.53
C ARG A 107 -13.53 -7.24 6.12
N VAL A 108 -12.64 -6.45 5.54
CA VAL A 108 -12.73 -5.94 4.17
C VAL A 108 -11.39 -6.12 3.46
N VAL A 109 -11.37 -5.98 2.13
CA VAL A 109 -10.12 -6.00 1.34
C VAL A 109 -9.95 -4.64 0.68
N SER A 110 -8.82 -3.99 0.96
CA SER A 110 -8.48 -2.68 0.42
C SER A 110 -8.17 -2.70 -1.07
N ALA A 111 -8.05 -1.52 -1.67
CA ALA A 111 -7.76 -1.36 -3.08
C ALA A 111 -6.43 -2.02 -3.53
N ASP A 112 -5.49 -2.23 -2.61
CA ASP A 112 -4.22 -2.91 -2.87
C ASP A 112 -4.29 -4.45 -2.78
N GLY A 113 -5.46 -5.00 -2.42
CA GLY A 113 -5.71 -6.43 -2.30
C GLY A 113 -5.40 -7.03 -0.92
N HIS A 114 -5.06 -6.22 0.09
CA HIS A 114 -4.80 -6.70 1.45
C HIS A 114 -6.07 -6.76 2.32
N PRO A 115 -6.22 -7.81 3.14
CA PRO A 115 -7.30 -7.86 4.11
C PRO A 115 -6.99 -6.93 5.29
N VAL A 116 -7.96 -6.10 5.64
CA VAL A 116 -7.98 -5.34 6.89
C VAL A 116 -9.19 -5.77 7.71
N SER A 117 -9.03 -5.76 9.02
CA SER A 117 -10.09 -6.16 9.95
C SER A 117 -10.03 -5.31 11.21
N GLY A 118 -11.13 -5.29 11.93
CA GLY A 118 -11.24 -4.59 13.18
C GLY A 118 -12.53 -4.94 13.90
N VAL A 119 -12.72 -4.29 15.02
CA VAL A 119 -13.95 -4.39 15.81
C VAL A 119 -14.38 -2.98 16.17
N ILE A 120 -15.68 -2.75 16.17
CA ILE A 120 -16.28 -1.62 16.90
C ILE A 120 -17.26 -2.18 17.92
N SER A 121 -17.47 -1.46 19.00
CA SER A 121 -18.40 -1.86 20.06
C SER A 121 -19.40 -0.73 20.34
N PHE A 122 -20.65 -1.07 20.61
CA PHE A 122 -21.68 -0.08 20.94
C PHE A 122 -22.70 -0.68 21.93
N LYS A 123 -23.41 0.18 22.66
CA LYS A 123 -24.48 -0.24 23.58
C LYS A 123 -25.82 0.21 23.06
N VAL A 124 -26.84 -0.60 23.30
CA VAL A 124 -28.24 -0.27 23.05
C VAL A 124 -29.00 -0.29 24.37
N GLY A 125 -29.86 0.70 24.58
CA GLY A 125 -30.74 0.77 25.74
C GLY A 125 -29.99 0.95 27.06
N LYS A 126 -30.51 0.34 28.14
CA LYS A 126 -29.95 0.43 29.49
C LYS A 126 -29.15 -0.81 29.84
N THR A 127 -27.85 -0.79 29.57
CA THR A 127 -26.92 -1.84 29.98
C THR A 127 -25.77 -1.27 30.84
N SER A 128 -25.37 -2.03 31.86
CA SER A 128 -24.20 -1.72 32.71
C SER A 128 -22.95 -2.51 32.28
N GLN A 129 -23.05 -3.32 31.23
CA GLN A 129 -21.93 -4.09 30.72
C GLN A 129 -20.84 -3.18 30.15
N ALA A 130 -19.58 -3.60 30.28
CA ALA A 130 -18.45 -2.89 29.69
C ALA A 130 -18.41 -3.10 28.17
N PHE A 131 -17.81 -2.17 27.44
CA PHE A 131 -17.54 -2.38 26.01
C PHE A 131 -16.64 -3.59 25.80
N VAL A 132 -16.92 -4.34 24.74
CA VAL A 132 -16.03 -5.41 24.29
C VAL A 132 -14.78 -4.74 23.71
N THR A 133 -13.63 -4.98 24.33
CA THR A 133 -12.32 -4.44 23.89
C THR A 133 -11.45 -5.50 23.22
N THR A 134 -11.99 -6.66 22.85
CA THR A 134 -11.19 -7.72 22.22
C THR A 134 -10.68 -7.21 20.87
N ASN A 135 -9.35 -7.08 20.74
CA ASN A 135 -8.72 -6.85 19.45
C ASN A 135 -9.25 -7.90 18.46
N ALA A 136 -9.76 -7.46 17.31
CA ALA A 136 -10.03 -8.35 16.20
C ALA A 136 -8.81 -9.27 16.02
N ALA A 137 -9.02 -10.58 15.96
CA ALA A 137 -7.94 -11.55 15.88
C ALA A 137 -6.92 -11.09 14.83
N ASN A 138 -5.68 -10.83 15.26
CA ASN A 138 -4.61 -10.33 14.40
C ASN A 138 -4.60 -11.10 13.08
N ASN A 139 -4.72 -10.39 11.95
CA ASN A 139 -4.61 -10.93 10.57
C ASN A 139 -3.27 -11.64 10.28
N ALA A 140 -2.40 -11.79 11.28
CA ALA A 140 -1.15 -12.55 11.24
C ALA A 140 -1.33 -14.00 10.78
N THR A 141 -2.47 -14.65 11.08
CA THR A 141 -2.74 -16.02 10.62
C THR A 141 -3.20 -16.09 9.15
N ALA A 142 -3.79 -15.03 8.61
CA ALA A 142 -4.27 -14.98 7.22
C ALA A 142 -3.17 -14.59 6.19
N SER A 143 -2.08 -13.96 6.64
CA SER A 143 -1.06 -13.36 5.75
C SER A 143 0.16 -14.25 5.44
N TRP A 144 0.42 -15.30 6.22
CA TRP A 144 1.58 -16.17 6.00
C TRP A 144 1.52 -16.99 4.70
N PRO A 145 0.35 -17.51 4.23
CA PRO A 145 0.29 -18.23 2.96
C PRO A 145 0.62 -17.32 1.77
N SER A 146 0.14 -16.07 1.81
CA SER A 146 0.52 -15.02 0.86
C SER A 146 2.03 -14.76 0.87
N THR A 147 2.63 -14.67 2.07
CA THR A 147 4.08 -14.48 2.21
C THR A 147 4.87 -15.62 1.56
N VAL A 148 4.52 -16.87 1.87
CA VAL A 148 5.18 -18.06 1.29
C VAL A 148 5.03 -18.10 -0.22
N MET A 149 3.83 -17.85 -0.74
CA MET A 149 3.57 -17.78 -2.18
C MET A 149 4.44 -16.70 -2.86
N LYS A 150 4.54 -15.51 -2.26
CA LYS A 150 5.38 -14.41 -2.79
C LYS A 150 6.87 -14.78 -2.77
N VAL A 151 7.37 -15.45 -1.73
CA VAL A 151 8.75 -15.96 -1.69
C VAL A 151 9.02 -16.94 -2.84
N ILE A 152 8.11 -17.90 -3.05
CA ILE A 152 8.19 -18.85 -4.16
C ILE A 152 8.27 -18.11 -5.50
N LEU A 153 7.37 -17.14 -5.72
CA LEU A 153 7.35 -16.31 -6.92
C LEU A 153 8.64 -15.52 -7.12
N TYR A 154 9.13 -14.83 -6.08
CA TYR A 154 10.32 -13.99 -6.19
C TYR A 154 11.60 -14.77 -6.45
N ILE A 155 11.72 -15.99 -5.90
CA ILE A 155 12.81 -16.91 -6.25
C ILE A 155 12.68 -17.34 -7.71
N GLY A 156 11.48 -17.75 -8.15
CA GLY A 156 11.22 -18.13 -9.54
C GLY A 156 11.55 -17.00 -10.54
N PHE A 157 11.11 -15.77 -10.23
CA PHE A 157 11.41 -14.57 -11.02
C PHE A 157 12.92 -14.31 -11.08
N SER A 158 13.62 -14.42 -9.96
CA SER A 158 15.08 -14.24 -9.92
C SER A 158 15.78 -15.25 -10.83
N LEU A 159 15.43 -16.54 -10.76
CA LEU A 159 16.04 -17.57 -11.61
C LEU A 159 15.82 -17.30 -13.10
N ILE A 160 14.58 -16.98 -13.51
CA ILE A 160 14.26 -16.68 -14.91
C ILE A 160 14.97 -15.41 -15.39
N ALA A 161 14.93 -14.33 -14.60
CA ALA A 161 15.59 -13.07 -14.91
C ALA A 161 17.11 -13.24 -15.08
N GLY A 162 17.74 -14.01 -14.20
CA GLY A 162 19.16 -14.31 -14.26
C GLY A 162 19.55 -15.04 -15.54
N VAL A 163 18.76 -16.04 -15.95
CA VAL A 163 19.04 -16.80 -17.18
C VAL A 163 18.84 -15.92 -18.43
N ILE A 164 17.75 -15.14 -18.47
CA ILE A 164 17.49 -14.20 -19.57
C ILE A 164 18.64 -13.19 -19.67
N LEU A 165 19.04 -12.56 -18.57
CA LEU A 165 20.15 -11.61 -18.53
C LEU A 165 21.45 -12.25 -19.02
N PHE A 166 21.75 -13.46 -18.55
CA PHE A 166 22.98 -14.17 -18.89
C PHE A 166 23.13 -14.34 -20.40
N PHE A 167 22.11 -14.85 -21.09
CA PHE A 167 22.19 -15.10 -22.53
C PHE A 167 21.92 -13.86 -23.39
N LEU A 168 21.10 -12.92 -22.92
CA LEU A 168 20.81 -11.70 -23.67
C LEU A 168 22.02 -10.74 -23.67
N ALA A 169 22.72 -10.62 -22.55
CA ALA A 169 23.70 -9.55 -22.33
C ALA A 169 25.13 -10.02 -22.00
N LEU A 170 25.31 -11.14 -21.28
CA LEU A 170 26.60 -11.44 -20.63
C LEU A 170 27.45 -12.48 -21.40
N TYR A 171 26.84 -13.60 -21.77
CA TYR A 171 27.51 -14.76 -22.35
C TYR A 171 27.47 -14.74 -23.88
N ARG A 172 28.62 -15.00 -24.51
CA ARG A 172 28.78 -15.03 -25.98
C ARG A 172 29.64 -16.21 -26.47
N GLY A 173 29.95 -17.15 -25.59
CA GLY A 173 30.78 -18.32 -25.91
C GLY A 173 29.94 -19.49 -26.44
N GLU A 174 30.63 -20.57 -26.81
CA GLU A 174 29.98 -21.84 -27.12
C GLU A 174 29.30 -22.41 -25.87
N ILE A 175 28.13 -23.02 -26.06
CA ILE A 175 27.35 -23.59 -24.95
C ILE A 175 27.69 -25.06 -24.85
N SER A 176 28.47 -25.43 -23.83
CA SER A 176 28.78 -26.83 -23.55
C SER A 176 27.51 -27.63 -23.20
N ALA A 177 27.52 -28.95 -23.43
CA ALA A 177 26.40 -29.81 -23.05
C ALA A 177 26.08 -29.74 -21.53
N GLY A 178 27.12 -29.56 -20.71
CA GLY A 178 26.98 -29.34 -19.27
C GLY A 178 26.29 -28.02 -18.92
N MET A 179 26.69 -26.93 -19.58
CA MET A 179 26.02 -25.63 -19.43
C MET A 179 24.57 -25.70 -19.88
N ARG A 180 24.29 -26.31 -21.04
CA ARG A 180 22.92 -26.52 -21.54
C ARG A 180 22.05 -27.25 -20.51
N ARG A 181 22.55 -28.35 -19.93
CA ARG A 181 21.82 -29.12 -18.91
C ARG A 181 21.50 -28.28 -17.68
N LYS A 182 22.47 -27.52 -17.17
CA LYS A 182 22.25 -26.63 -16.02
C LYS A 182 21.28 -25.49 -16.34
N THR A 183 21.36 -24.91 -17.54
CA THR A 183 20.40 -23.89 -18.01
C THR A 183 18.98 -24.44 -18.04
N VAL A 184 18.78 -25.64 -18.60
CA VAL A 184 17.46 -26.31 -18.61
C VAL A 184 16.96 -26.55 -17.19
N TRP A 185 17.84 -27.00 -16.28
CA TRP A 185 17.46 -27.20 -14.88
C TRP A 185 17.08 -25.90 -14.17
N LEU A 186 17.85 -24.83 -14.34
CA LEU A 186 17.57 -23.51 -13.76
C LEU A 186 16.26 -22.91 -14.30
N LEU A 187 16.02 -23.01 -15.61
CA LEU A 187 14.77 -22.58 -16.23
C LEU A 187 13.59 -23.44 -15.74
N GLY A 188 13.74 -24.76 -15.70
CA GLY A 188 12.70 -25.66 -15.20
C GLY A 188 12.34 -25.39 -13.74
N ALA A 189 13.34 -25.15 -12.89
CA ALA A 189 13.14 -24.76 -11.50
C ALA A 189 12.45 -23.40 -11.38
N GLY A 190 12.91 -22.39 -12.13
CA GLY A 190 12.30 -21.05 -12.13
C GLY A 190 10.85 -21.08 -12.60
N LEU A 191 10.57 -21.75 -13.72
CA LEU A 191 9.22 -21.92 -14.28
C LEU A 191 8.32 -22.73 -13.32
N GLY A 192 8.84 -23.79 -12.71
CA GLY A 192 8.10 -24.60 -11.75
C GLY A 192 7.70 -23.81 -10.50
N LEU A 193 8.59 -22.97 -9.97
CA LEU A 193 8.28 -22.08 -8.85
C LEU A 193 7.24 -21.02 -9.25
N VAL A 194 7.38 -20.40 -10.43
CA VAL A 194 6.38 -19.43 -10.91
C VAL A 194 5.02 -20.09 -11.10
N LEU A 195 4.97 -21.28 -11.72
CA LEU A 195 3.74 -22.05 -11.87
C LEU A 195 3.10 -22.36 -10.51
N LEU A 196 3.89 -22.84 -9.55
CA LEU A 196 3.41 -23.11 -8.19
C LEU A 196 2.82 -21.85 -7.55
N GLY A 197 3.51 -20.71 -7.65
CA GLY A 197 3.00 -19.43 -7.16
C GLY A 197 1.69 -19.00 -7.83
N LEU A 198 1.57 -19.17 -9.15
CA LEU A 198 0.35 -18.86 -9.90
C LEU A 198 -0.81 -19.79 -9.52
N LEU A 199 -0.56 -21.07 -9.25
CA LEU A 199 -1.58 -22.03 -8.82
C LEU A 199 -2.04 -21.77 -7.37
N LEU A 200 -1.12 -21.38 -6.49
CA LEU A 200 -1.42 -21.04 -5.10
C LEU A 200 -2.15 -19.70 -4.96
N PHE A 201 -2.08 -18.82 -5.97
CA PHE A 201 -2.69 -17.50 -5.94
C PHE A 201 -4.19 -17.54 -5.64
N LEU A 202 -4.98 -18.31 -6.39
CA LEU A 202 -6.43 -18.33 -6.21
C LEU A 202 -6.85 -18.89 -4.83
N PRO A 203 -6.33 -20.02 -4.34
CA PRO A 203 -6.64 -20.49 -2.99
C PRO A 203 -6.28 -19.49 -1.89
N VAL A 204 -5.11 -18.85 -2.00
CA VAL A 204 -4.68 -17.81 -1.07
C VAL A 204 -5.65 -16.63 -1.13
N GLN A 205 -6.09 -16.23 -2.32
CA GLN A 205 -7.02 -15.11 -2.49
C GLN A 205 -8.42 -15.42 -1.95
N VAL A 206 -8.89 -16.66 -2.09
CA VAL A 206 -10.15 -17.12 -1.48
C VAL A 206 -10.06 -17.07 0.04
N GLN A 207 -8.95 -17.49 0.64
CA GLN A 207 -8.72 -17.35 2.09
C GLN A 207 -8.78 -15.89 2.52
N ILE A 208 -8.16 -14.99 1.76
CA ILE A 208 -8.12 -13.54 2.06
C ILE A 208 -9.53 -12.93 1.99
N TYR A 209 -10.28 -13.23 0.92
CA TYR A 209 -11.58 -12.59 0.65
C TYR A 209 -12.69 -13.16 1.54
N THR A 210 -12.70 -14.48 1.74
CA THR A 210 -13.81 -15.20 2.36
C THR A 210 -13.50 -15.72 3.75
N GLY A 211 -12.22 -15.95 4.09
CA GLY A 211 -11.80 -16.64 5.31
C GLY A 211 -12.28 -18.09 5.43
N GLY A 212 -12.91 -18.61 4.38
CA GLY A 212 -13.52 -19.94 4.34
C GLY A 212 -12.67 -20.95 3.59
N ASP A 213 -13.32 -21.95 3.01
CA ASP A 213 -12.66 -23.01 2.24
C ASP A 213 -11.88 -22.46 1.04
N VAL A 214 -10.57 -22.64 1.06
CA VAL A 214 -9.64 -22.16 0.02
C VAL A 214 -9.87 -22.81 -1.34
N TRP A 215 -10.58 -23.94 -1.40
CA TRP A 215 -10.91 -24.65 -2.64
C TRP A 215 -12.30 -24.34 -3.18
N ASN A 216 -12.99 -23.33 -2.64
CA ASN A 216 -14.31 -22.93 -3.11
C ASN A 216 -14.27 -22.39 -4.55
N LEU A 217 -14.78 -23.19 -5.50
CA LEU A 217 -14.76 -22.88 -6.93
C LEU A 217 -15.59 -21.65 -7.30
N ASP A 218 -16.72 -21.42 -6.65
CA ASP A 218 -17.56 -20.25 -6.93
C ASP A 218 -16.84 -18.96 -6.50
N ALA A 219 -16.16 -18.99 -5.35
CA ALA A 219 -15.34 -17.88 -4.89
C ALA A 219 -14.15 -17.63 -5.83
N MET A 220 -13.47 -18.68 -6.29
CA MET A 220 -12.39 -18.56 -7.27
C MET A 220 -12.89 -17.92 -8.59
N LEU A 221 -14.01 -18.39 -9.12
CA LEU A 221 -14.60 -17.86 -10.35
C LEU A 221 -15.06 -16.40 -10.18
N ALA A 222 -15.61 -16.05 -9.02
CA ALA A 222 -15.98 -14.66 -8.70
C ALA A 222 -14.74 -13.75 -8.69
N ILE A 223 -13.65 -14.17 -8.04
CA ILE A 223 -12.38 -13.43 -8.01
C ILE A 223 -11.86 -13.23 -9.44
N ILE A 224 -11.80 -14.29 -10.25
CA ILE A 224 -11.31 -14.20 -11.64
C ILE A 224 -12.14 -13.23 -12.49
N ARG A 225 -13.47 -13.30 -12.39
CA ARG A 225 -14.38 -12.56 -13.28
C ARG A 225 -14.60 -11.12 -12.89
N LYS A 226 -14.47 -10.79 -11.60
CA LYS A 226 -14.96 -9.52 -11.07
C LYS A 226 -13.92 -8.75 -10.27
N ALA A 227 -12.95 -9.41 -9.64
CA ALA A 227 -11.88 -8.70 -8.94
C ALA A 227 -10.80 -8.24 -9.92
N SER A 228 -10.27 -7.03 -9.71
CA SER A 228 -9.14 -6.47 -10.49
C SER A 228 -7.93 -7.42 -10.47
N ILE A 229 -7.65 -8.02 -9.31
CA ILE A 229 -6.53 -8.93 -9.09
C ILE A 229 -6.69 -10.26 -9.84
N GLY A 230 -7.93 -10.71 -10.07
CA GLY A 230 -8.23 -11.88 -10.89
C GLY A 230 -7.91 -11.66 -12.37
N HIS A 231 -8.22 -10.47 -12.89
CA HIS A 231 -7.86 -10.08 -14.25
C HIS A 231 -6.34 -10.02 -14.46
N LEU A 232 -5.61 -9.44 -13.48
CA LEU A 232 -4.14 -9.41 -13.51
C LEU A 232 -3.54 -10.82 -13.44
N TRP A 233 -4.12 -11.71 -12.65
CA TRP A 233 -3.72 -13.12 -12.61
C TRP A 233 -3.91 -13.81 -13.97
N MET A 234 -5.03 -13.58 -14.67
CA MET A 234 -5.22 -14.12 -16.02
C MET A 234 -4.16 -13.64 -17.01
N ILE A 235 -3.79 -12.35 -16.95
CA ILE A 235 -2.70 -11.79 -17.77
C ILE A 235 -1.37 -12.49 -17.44
N GLN A 236 -1.07 -12.71 -16.15
CA GLN A 236 0.14 -13.42 -15.73
C GLN A 236 0.16 -14.87 -16.22
N VAL A 237 -0.95 -15.59 -16.13
CA VAL A 237 -1.06 -16.98 -16.61
C VAL A 237 -0.87 -17.04 -18.12
N ALA A 238 -1.52 -16.15 -18.88
CA ALA A 238 -1.34 -16.09 -20.34
C ALA A 238 0.10 -15.78 -20.74
N ALA A 239 0.72 -14.77 -20.11
CA ALA A 239 2.12 -14.43 -20.33
C ALA A 239 3.07 -15.56 -19.91
N PHE A 240 2.76 -16.28 -18.83
CA PHE A 240 3.52 -17.44 -18.37
C PHE A 240 3.45 -18.60 -19.37
N VAL A 241 2.28 -18.92 -19.92
CA VAL A 241 2.14 -19.94 -20.96
C VAL A 241 2.97 -19.57 -22.19
N LEU A 242 2.91 -18.32 -22.65
CA LEU A 242 3.70 -17.82 -23.77
C LEU A 242 5.21 -17.88 -23.48
N LEU A 243 5.61 -17.56 -22.24
CA LEU A 243 7.00 -17.69 -21.78
C LEU A 243 7.47 -19.16 -21.84
N VAL A 244 6.68 -20.11 -21.32
CA VAL A 244 6.98 -21.55 -21.36
C VAL A 244 7.11 -22.04 -22.80
N VAL A 245 6.18 -21.67 -23.68
CA VAL A 245 6.21 -22.04 -25.10
C VAL A 245 7.46 -21.46 -25.78
N SER A 246 7.81 -20.20 -25.51
CA SER A 246 8.99 -19.57 -26.08
C SER A 246 10.29 -20.30 -25.68
N PHE A 247 10.39 -20.75 -24.43
CA PHE A 247 11.52 -21.55 -23.95
C PHE A 247 11.53 -22.96 -24.55
N ALA A 248 10.37 -23.63 -24.64
CA ALA A 248 10.27 -24.96 -25.24
C ALA A 248 10.72 -24.97 -26.70
N VAL A 249 10.27 -23.99 -27.51
CA VAL A 249 10.69 -23.83 -28.91
C VAL A 249 12.19 -23.56 -29.02
N MET A 250 12.71 -22.66 -28.19
CA MET A 250 14.14 -22.33 -28.18
C MET A 250 15.02 -23.54 -27.81
N LEU A 251 14.60 -24.34 -26.84
CA LEU A 251 15.32 -25.53 -26.40
C LEU A 251 15.29 -26.66 -27.44
N GLY A 252 14.14 -26.85 -28.09
CA GLY A 252 13.93 -27.88 -29.13
C GLY A 252 14.70 -27.60 -30.43
N LYS A 253 14.95 -26.33 -30.75
CA LYS A 253 15.72 -25.92 -31.94
C LYS A 253 17.20 -25.62 -31.66
N GLU A 254 17.66 -25.90 -30.44
CA GLU A 254 19.05 -25.65 -29.99
C GLU A 254 19.49 -24.19 -30.15
N TRP A 255 18.56 -23.27 -29.93
CA TRP A 255 18.70 -21.84 -30.23
C TRP A 255 19.26 -21.00 -29.09
N LEU A 256 19.70 -21.63 -28.00
CA LEU A 256 20.17 -20.96 -26.78
C LEU A 256 21.26 -19.90 -27.03
N GLY A 257 22.15 -20.13 -28.00
CA GLY A 257 23.26 -19.21 -28.31
C GLY A 257 22.86 -17.95 -29.10
N ARG A 258 21.63 -17.87 -29.61
CA ARG A 258 21.18 -16.77 -30.46
C ARG A 258 20.52 -15.68 -29.62
N VAL A 259 21.25 -14.58 -29.42
CA VAL A 259 20.83 -13.48 -28.53
C VAL A 259 19.45 -12.90 -28.85
N TRP A 260 19.13 -12.71 -30.13
CA TRP A 260 17.83 -12.12 -30.52
C TRP A 260 16.64 -12.98 -30.08
N ILE A 261 16.81 -14.29 -29.91
CA ILE A 261 15.72 -15.21 -29.52
C ILE A 261 15.32 -15.00 -28.06
N TRP A 262 16.21 -14.46 -27.22
CA TRP A 262 15.93 -14.14 -25.82
C TRP A 262 15.09 -12.88 -25.62
N THR A 263 14.89 -12.07 -26.67
CA THR A 263 14.03 -10.88 -26.61
C THR A 263 12.57 -11.23 -26.34
N LEU A 264 12.06 -12.30 -26.96
CA LEU A 264 10.67 -12.71 -26.82
C LEU A 264 10.36 -13.26 -25.41
N PRO A 265 11.14 -14.20 -24.83
CA PRO A 265 11.02 -14.56 -23.42
C PRO A 265 11.17 -13.36 -22.47
N ALA A 266 12.07 -12.42 -22.77
CA ALA A 266 12.24 -11.21 -21.96
C ALA A 266 10.97 -10.34 -21.94
N VAL A 267 10.30 -10.18 -23.09
CA VAL A 267 9.03 -9.45 -23.18
C VAL A 267 7.93 -10.14 -22.38
N PHE A 268 7.73 -11.45 -22.55
CA PHE A 268 6.70 -12.16 -21.78
C PHE A 268 6.98 -12.14 -20.27
N PHE A 269 8.25 -12.29 -19.88
CA PHE A 269 8.64 -12.17 -18.49
C PHE A 269 8.43 -10.75 -17.94
N ALA A 270 8.71 -9.71 -18.73
CA ALA A 270 8.42 -8.33 -18.36
C ALA A 270 6.91 -8.08 -18.17
N VAL A 271 6.06 -8.68 -19.00
CA VAL A 271 4.59 -8.61 -18.82
C VAL A 271 4.15 -9.24 -17.49
N ILE A 272 4.74 -10.39 -17.10
CA ILE A 272 4.46 -11.02 -15.80
C ILE A 272 4.84 -10.09 -14.65
N LEU A 273 6.04 -9.50 -14.69
CA LEU A 273 6.52 -8.58 -13.65
C LEU A 273 5.70 -7.28 -13.61
N PHE A 274 5.29 -6.74 -14.76
CA PHE A 274 4.47 -5.54 -14.82
C PHE A 274 3.08 -5.80 -14.24
N ALA A 275 2.44 -6.92 -14.61
CA ALA A 275 1.18 -7.33 -14.02
C ALA A 275 1.29 -7.59 -12.49
N LYS A 276 2.49 -7.97 -12.00
CA LYS A 276 2.76 -8.09 -10.56
C LYS A 276 2.88 -6.72 -9.87
N ALA A 277 3.51 -5.74 -10.53
CA ALA A 277 3.66 -4.37 -10.04
C ALA A 277 2.33 -3.58 -10.01
N MET A 278 1.34 -4.01 -10.80
CA MET A 278 -0.04 -3.50 -10.75
C MET A 278 -0.86 -4.07 -9.57
N GLN A 279 -0.21 -4.66 -8.57
CA GLN A 279 -0.85 -5.24 -7.38
C GLN A 279 -0.14 -4.72 -6.12
N GLY A 280 -0.76 -4.87 -4.94
CA GLY A 280 -0.17 -4.44 -3.68
C GLY A 280 -0.07 -2.91 -3.60
N HIS A 281 0.81 -2.39 -2.74
CA HIS A 281 0.80 -0.97 -2.35
C HIS A 281 0.92 0.02 -3.52
N ALA A 282 1.60 -0.36 -4.60
CA ALA A 282 1.71 0.46 -5.80
C ALA A 282 0.34 0.70 -6.49
N ALA A 283 -0.56 -0.28 -6.43
CA ALA A 283 -1.90 -0.20 -7.01
C ALA A 283 -2.90 0.57 -6.12
N GLY A 284 -2.66 0.61 -4.80
CA GLY A 284 -3.45 1.37 -3.84
C GLY A 284 -3.09 2.86 -3.77
N SER A 285 -1.82 3.22 -4.03
CA SER A 285 -1.33 4.60 -3.92
C SER A 285 -2.13 5.64 -4.74
N ALA A 286 -2.25 6.89 -4.25
CA ALA A 286 -2.76 8.02 -5.05
C ALA A 286 -1.93 8.25 -6.33
N SER A 287 -0.62 8.05 -6.23
CA SER A 287 0.33 8.29 -7.31
C SER A 287 0.61 7.02 -8.13
N LYS A 288 -0.44 6.28 -8.54
CA LYS A 288 -0.32 4.99 -9.28
C LYS A 288 0.58 5.10 -10.52
N SER A 289 0.52 6.23 -11.21
CA SER A 289 1.32 6.52 -12.41
C SER A 289 2.82 6.55 -12.15
N VAL A 290 3.25 6.78 -10.90
CA VAL A 290 4.66 6.75 -10.49
C VAL A 290 4.97 5.47 -9.70
N ALA A 291 4.07 5.08 -8.79
CA ALA A 291 4.28 3.92 -7.91
C ALA A 291 4.39 2.61 -8.69
N ILE A 292 3.51 2.36 -9.67
CA ILE A 292 3.52 1.12 -10.47
C ILE A 292 4.81 0.99 -11.31
N PRO A 293 5.23 2.01 -12.08
CA PRO A 293 6.51 1.94 -12.79
C PRO A 293 7.72 1.76 -11.86
N MET A 294 7.73 2.40 -10.69
CA MET A 294 8.84 2.25 -9.74
C MET A 294 8.88 0.86 -9.12
N ASP A 295 7.73 0.27 -8.77
CA ASP A 295 7.68 -1.12 -8.31
C ASP A 295 8.10 -2.10 -9.41
N PHE A 296 7.70 -1.86 -10.65
CA PHE A 296 8.17 -2.65 -11.80
C PHE A 296 9.69 -2.56 -11.98
N VAL A 297 10.27 -1.36 -11.93
CA VAL A 297 11.73 -1.16 -11.99
C VAL A 297 12.41 -1.87 -10.81
N HIS A 298 11.85 -1.78 -9.61
CA HIS A 298 12.37 -2.45 -8.41
C HIS A 298 12.41 -3.97 -8.61
N LEU A 299 11.30 -4.56 -9.07
CA LEU A 299 11.16 -6.00 -9.32
C LEU A 299 12.12 -6.50 -10.40
N VAL A 300 12.24 -5.78 -11.51
CA VAL A 300 13.18 -6.12 -12.61
C VAL A 300 14.62 -6.10 -12.09
N CYS A 301 15.01 -5.02 -11.40
CA CYS A 301 16.39 -4.87 -10.91
C CYS A 301 16.72 -5.90 -9.83
N ALA A 302 15.82 -6.11 -8.87
CA ALA A 302 16.02 -7.10 -7.80
C ALA A 302 16.14 -8.52 -8.36
N SER A 303 15.22 -8.90 -9.27
CA SER A 303 15.23 -10.23 -9.89
C SER A 303 16.50 -10.45 -10.73
N ALA A 304 16.90 -9.46 -11.54
CA ALA A 304 18.09 -9.55 -12.37
C ALA A 304 19.39 -9.56 -11.57
N TRP A 305 19.46 -8.83 -10.45
CA TRP A 305 20.64 -8.80 -9.58
C TRP A 305 20.82 -10.12 -8.82
N VAL A 306 19.80 -10.54 -8.06
CA VAL A 306 19.85 -11.80 -7.28
C VAL A 306 19.98 -12.99 -8.23
N GLY A 307 19.16 -13.01 -9.29
CA GLY A 307 19.20 -14.03 -10.34
C GLY A 307 20.54 -14.13 -11.06
N GLY A 308 21.11 -12.98 -11.42
CA GLY A 308 22.40 -12.92 -12.11
C GLY A 308 23.51 -13.59 -11.31
N ILE A 309 23.60 -13.32 -10.00
CA ILE A 309 24.60 -13.94 -9.12
C ILE A 309 24.46 -15.47 -9.10
N ILE A 310 23.23 -15.98 -8.94
CA ILE A 310 22.94 -17.42 -8.91
C ILE A 310 23.36 -18.08 -10.22
N VAL A 311 22.92 -17.50 -11.34
CA VAL A 311 23.16 -18.08 -12.67
C VAL A 311 24.63 -18.05 -13.03
N LEU A 312 25.34 -16.96 -12.73
CA LEU A 312 26.80 -16.89 -12.93
C LEU A 312 27.51 -17.95 -12.09
N PHE A 313 27.13 -18.11 -10.82
CA PHE A 313 27.73 -19.12 -9.95
C PHE A 313 27.50 -20.55 -10.48
N VAL A 314 26.26 -20.89 -10.83
CA VAL A 314 25.91 -22.26 -11.27
C VAL A 314 26.49 -22.58 -12.65
N LEU A 315 26.37 -21.65 -13.61
CA LEU A 315 26.77 -21.89 -15.00
C LEU A 315 28.28 -21.76 -15.21
N LEU A 316 28.95 -20.85 -14.50
CA LEU A 316 30.36 -20.54 -14.79
C LEU A 316 31.38 -21.15 -13.82
N ALA A 317 30.97 -21.84 -12.75
CA ALA A 317 31.90 -22.37 -11.73
C ALA A 317 33.11 -23.17 -12.25
N LYS A 318 33.01 -23.77 -13.45
CA LYS A 318 34.08 -24.56 -14.09
C LYS A 318 34.44 -24.07 -15.49
N GLU A 319 33.95 -22.91 -15.90
CA GLU A 319 34.13 -22.38 -17.25
C GLU A 319 35.33 -21.44 -17.29
N ALA A 320 36.21 -21.59 -18.30
CA ALA A 320 37.37 -20.71 -18.46
C ALA A 320 36.98 -19.23 -18.67
N SER A 321 35.77 -18.99 -19.18
CA SER A 321 35.22 -17.65 -19.41
C SER A 321 34.67 -16.97 -18.14
N ALA A 322 34.70 -17.64 -16.97
CA ALA A 322 34.07 -17.16 -15.75
C ALA A 322 34.44 -15.73 -15.37
N SER A 323 35.73 -15.42 -15.28
CA SER A 323 36.21 -14.08 -14.91
C SER A 323 35.79 -13.00 -15.90
N LEU A 324 35.77 -13.31 -17.20
CA LEU A 324 35.35 -12.37 -18.24
C LEU A 324 33.85 -12.02 -18.10
N VAL A 325 33.01 -13.02 -17.90
CA VAL A 325 31.56 -12.83 -17.81
C VAL A 325 31.18 -12.14 -16.49
N TRP A 326 31.88 -12.45 -15.39
CA TRP A 326 31.72 -11.72 -14.11
C TRP A 326 32.06 -10.22 -14.25
N ASN A 327 33.12 -9.90 -14.98
CA ASN A 327 33.49 -8.50 -15.27
C ASN A 327 32.43 -7.79 -16.12
N ARG A 328 31.72 -8.50 -17.01
CA ARG A 328 30.59 -7.95 -17.76
C ARG A 328 29.36 -7.73 -16.89
N PHE A 329 29.12 -8.58 -15.89
CA PHE A 329 27.99 -8.44 -14.97
C PHE A 329 28.15 -7.25 -14.02
N SER A 330 29.37 -6.93 -13.60
CA SER A 330 29.66 -5.86 -12.62
C SER A 330 28.97 -4.50 -12.92
N PRO A 331 29.04 -3.93 -14.16
CA PRO A 331 28.30 -2.70 -14.46
C PRO A 331 26.77 -2.87 -14.46
N PHE A 332 26.24 -4.03 -14.85
CA PHE A 332 24.80 -4.31 -14.74
C PHE A 332 24.36 -4.38 -13.28
N ALA A 333 25.12 -5.06 -12.42
CA ALA A 333 24.85 -5.11 -10.99
C ALA A 333 24.79 -3.71 -10.38
N ALA A 334 25.71 -2.81 -10.76
CA ALA A 334 25.67 -1.42 -10.30
C ALA A 334 24.40 -0.67 -10.75
N VAL A 335 23.96 -0.88 -12.00
CA VAL A 335 22.69 -0.29 -12.51
C VAL A 335 21.49 -0.85 -11.76
N PHE A 336 21.44 -2.16 -11.51
CA PHE A 336 20.33 -2.78 -10.77
C PHE A 336 20.28 -2.30 -9.32
N VAL A 337 21.43 -2.24 -8.64
CA VAL A 337 21.55 -1.69 -7.28
C VAL A 337 21.08 -0.24 -7.24
N ALA A 338 21.50 0.60 -8.20
CA ALA A 338 21.02 1.97 -8.31
C ALA A 338 19.50 2.03 -8.54
N GLY A 339 18.97 1.22 -9.45
CA GLY A 339 17.54 1.11 -9.71
C GLY A 339 16.73 0.72 -8.48
N ILE A 340 17.22 -0.25 -7.69
CA ILE A 340 16.62 -0.68 -6.43
C ILE A 340 16.61 0.44 -5.39
N ILE A 341 17.72 1.18 -5.27
CA ILE A 341 17.82 2.31 -4.32
C ILE A 341 16.83 3.41 -4.70
N VAL A 342 16.81 3.83 -5.97
CA VAL A 342 15.96 4.94 -6.44
C VAL A 342 14.48 4.58 -6.30
N SER A 343 14.08 3.42 -6.84
CA SER A 343 12.71 2.93 -6.73
C SER A 343 12.30 2.70 -5.27
N GLY A 344 13.18 2.12 -4.45
CA GLY A 344 12.92 1.84 -3.04
C GLY A 344 12.76 3.10 -2.19
N LEU A 345 13.59 4.12 -2.42
CA LEU A 345 13.47 5.42 -1.74
C LEU A 345 12.15 6.10 -2.09
N LEU A 346 11.82 6.17 -3.38
CA LEU A 346 10.59 6.79 -3.84
C LEU A 346 9.36 6.08 -3.25
N MET A 347 9.32 4.75 -3.33
CA MET A 347 8.24 3.95 -2.72
C MET A 347 8.17 4.12 -1.20
N SER A 348 9.31 4.28 -0.52
CA SER A 348 9.34 4.51 0.93
C SER A 348 8.76 5.88 1.28
N VAL A 349 9.05 6.92 0.50
CA VAL A 349 8.47 8.26 0.70
C VAL A 349 6.95 8.23 0.53
N ILE A 350 6.46 7.58 -0.55
CA ILE A 350 5.02 7.45 -0.81
C ILE A 350 4.31 6.70 0.32
N ASN A 351 4.89 5.59 0.80
CA ASN A 351 4.20 4.70 1.72
C ASN A 351 4.37 5.06 3.21
N LEU A 352 5.46 5.71 3.63
CA LEU A 352 5.69 6.04 5.05
C LEU A 352 4.99 7.32 5.50
N GLY A 353 4.85 8.31 4.60
CA GLY A 353 4.27 9.63 4.87
C GLY A 353 5.08 10.52 5.83
N SER A 354 5.84 9.96 6.78
CA SER A 354 6.68 10.68 7.72
C SER A 354 7.94 9.90 8.10
N MET A 355 9.01 10.62 8.47
CA MET A 355 10.24 10.00 8.97
C MET A 355 10.03 9.32 10.33
N ALA A 356 9.11 9.81 11.17
CA ALA A 356 8.80 9.18 12.45
C ALA A 356 8.25 7.77 12.24
N SER A 357 7.40 7.58 11.23
CA SER A 357 6.82 6.29 10.85
C SER A 357 7.88 5.22 10.60
N LEU A 358 9.08 5.59 10.15
CA LEU A 358 10.19 4.65 9.91
C LEU A 358 10.64 3.92 11.19
N PHE A 359 10.54 4.57 12.35
CA PHE A 359 11.03 4.03 13.63
C PHE A 359 9.90 3.57 14.55
N THR A 360 8.70 4.14 14.41
CA THR A 360 7.57 3.88 15.31
C THR A 360 6.64 2.78 14.81
N THR A 361 6.61 2.49 13.51
CA THR A 361 5.70 1.51 12.91
C THR A 361 6.37 0.18 12.58
N ASP A 362 5.60 -0.91 12.53
CA ASP A 362 6.11 -2.21 12.10
C ASP A 362 6.56 -2.22 10.63
N TYR A 363 5.83 -1.49 9.77
CA TYR A 363 6.23 -1.28 8.38
C TYR A 363 7.63 -0.65 8.28
N GLY A 364 7.87 0.41 9.06
CA GLY A 364 9.17 1.08 9.14
C GLY A 364 10.28 0.16 9.63
N ARG A 365 10.03 -0.65 10.66
CA ARG A 365 10.99 -1.65 11.17
C ARG A 365 11.38 -2.70 10.12
N VAL A 366 10.42 -3.17 9.32
CA VAL A 366 10.70 -4.12 8.22
C VAL A 366 11.50 -3.44 7.10
N ILE A 367 11.25 -2.16 6.80
CA ILE A 367 12.08 -1.39 5.87
C ILE A 367 13.52 -1.27 6.40
N LEU A 368 13.71 -0.95 7.68
CA LEU A 368 15.04 -0.86 8.29
C LEU A 368 15.81 -2.19 8.19
N LEU A 369 15.14 -3.32 8.45
CA LEU A 369 15.71 -4.65 8.25
C LEU A 369 16.10 -4.89 6.78
N LYS A 370 15.23 -4.51 5.83
CA LYS A 370 15.50 -4.62 4.39
C LYS A 370 16.71 -3.77 3.97
N ILE A 371 16.84 -2.55 4.50
CA ILE A 371 17.99 -1.66 4.27
C ILE A 371 19.27 -2.29 4.82
N ALA A 372 19.24 -2.84 6.04
CA ALA A 372 20.41 -3.49 6.64
C ALA A 372 20.88 -4.71 5.84
N LEU A 373 19.95 -5.59 5.43
CA LEU A 373 20.24 -6.75 4.59
C LEU A 373 20.73 -6.35 3.20
N PHE A 374 20.15 -5.31 2.60
CA PHE A 374 20.58 -4.77 1.32
C PHE A 374 22.00 -4.20 1.40
N ALA A 375 22.32 -3.45 2.46
CA ALA A 375 23.66 -2.91 2.70
C ALA A 375 24.68 -4.04 2.92
N LEU A 376 24.31 -5.10 3.65
CA LEU A 376 25.14 -6.30 3.82
C LEU A 376 25.41 -7.00 2.48
N MET A 377 24.38 -7.27 1.69
CA MET A 377 24.51 -7.92 0.37
C MET A 377 25.34 -7.05 -0.59
N GLY A 378 25.05 -5.75 -0.66
CA GLY A 378 25.81 -4.80 -1.49
C GLY A 378 27.27 -4.67 -1.05
N GLY A 379 27.53 -4.71 0.26
CA GLY A 379 28.89 -4.73 0.81
C GLY A 379 29.67 -5.98 0.41
N LEU A 380 29.05 -7.17 0.51
CA LEU A 380 29.65 -8.42 0.03
C LEU A 380 29.95 -8.36 -1.47
N GLY A 381 28.98 -7.91 -2.28
CA GLY A 381 29.16 -7.74 -3.72
C GLY A 381 30.28 -6.75 -4.08
N LEU A 382 30.41 -5.65 -3.33
CA LEU A 382 31.49 -4.68 -3.50
C LEU A 382 32.86 -5.28 -3.14
N VAL A 383 32.95 -6.00 -2.03
CA VAL A 383 34.18 -6.73 -1.64
C VAL A 383 34.56 -7.73 -2.72
N HIS A 384 33.60 -8.49 -3.25
CA HIS A 384 33.84 -9.42 -4.33
C HIS A 384 34.37 -8.73 -5.59
N TYR A 385 33.73 -7.63 -6.00
CA TYR A 385 34.15 -6.82 -7.13
C TYR A 385 35.58 -6.28 -6.97
N LEU A 386 35.90 -5.68 -5.82
CA LEU A 386 37.23 -5.11 -5.56
C LEU A 386 38.30 -6.20 -5.50
N TYR A 387 38.01 -7.34 -4.88
CA TYR A 387 38.92 -8.48 -4.84
C TYR A 387 39.23 -9.01 -6.25
N MET A 388 38.20 -9.25 -7.07
CA MET A 388 38.38 -9.71 -8.44
C MET A 388 39.13 -8.69 -9.30
N ARG A 389 38.83 -7.39 -9.13
CA ARG A 389 39.52 -6.32 -9.85
C ARG A 389 41.00 -6.22 -9.50
N ASN A 390 41.34 -6.34 -8.22
CA ASN A 390 42.72 -6.16 -7.74
C ASN A 390 43.59 -7.41 -7.94
N THR A 391 43.00 -8.61 -7.83
CA THR A 391 43.76 -9.88 -7.87
C THR A 391 43.62 -10.63 -9.20
N GLY A 392 42.60 -10.33 -10.00
CA GLY A 392 42.23 -11.10 -11.19
C GLY A 392 41.64 -12.49 -10.90
N LYS A 393 41.52 -12.87 -9.63
CA LYS A 393 41.05 -14.19 -9.18
C LYS A 393 39.59 -14.15 -8.77
N LEU A 394 38.87 -15.24 -9.04
CA LEU A 394 37.52 -15.44 -8.51
C LEU A 394 37.54 -15.52 -6.97
N VAL A 395 36.46 -15.03 -6.37
CA VAL A 395 36.22 -15.14 -4.93
C VAL A 395 35.87 -16.57 -4.51
N SER A 396 35.99 -16.86 -3.21
CA SER A 396 35.62 -18.15 -2.65
C SER A 396 34.14 -18.45 -2.88
N GLY A 397 33.81 -19.67 -3.32
CA GLY A 397 32.42 -20.08 -3.49
C GLY A 397 31.60 -19.99 -2.19
N LYS A 398 32.24 -20.11 -1.02
CA LYS A 398 31.58 -19.96 0.28
C LYS A 398 31.01 -18.55 0.49
N THR A 399 31.73 -17.51 0.07
CA THR A 399 31.27 -16.12 0.24
C THR A 399 30.17 -15.77 -0.75
N VAL A 400 30.20 -16.35 -1.96
CA VAL A 400 29.10 -16.25 -2.93
C VAL A 400 27.84 -16.96 -2.42
N ILE A 401 27.98 -18.13 -1.78
CA ILE A 401 26.86 -18.81 -1.12
C ILE A 401 26.28 -17.95 0.01
N ALA A 402 27.14 -17.32 0.82
CA ALA A 402 26.68 -16.41 1.87
C ALA A 402 25.90 -15.22 1.29
N GLU A 403 26.42 -14.57 0.24
CA GLU A 403 25.73 -13.49 -0.48
C GLU A 403 24.37 -13.94 -1.03
N PHE A 404 24.30 -15.16 -1.60
CA PHE A 404 23.05 -15.75 -2.06
C PHE A 404 22.06 -16.01 -0.92
N CYS A 405 22.50 -16.54 0.22
CA CYS A 405 21.64 -16.74 1.38
C CYS A 405 21.07 -15.41 1.91
N VAL A 406 21.89 -14.35 1.96
CA VAL A 406 21.41 -13.00 2.30
C VAL A 406 20.38 -12.53 1.28
N GLY A 407 20.61 -12.75 -0.02
CA GLY A 407 19.64 -12.45 -1.07
C GLY A 407 18.31 -13.17 -0.90
N LEU A 408 18.32 -14.47 -0.55
CA LEU A 408 17.09 -15.22 -0.26
C LEU A 408 16.33 -14.67 0.95
N VAL A 409 17.06 -14.33 2.03
CA VAL A 409 16.46 -13.71 3.22
C VAL A 409 15.87 -12.34 2.86
N LEU A 410 16.57 -11.55 2.03
CA LEU A 410 16.08 -10.26 1.54
C LEU A 410 14.78 -10.40 0.74
N LEU A 411 14.66 -11.42 -0.11
CA LEU A 411 13.41 -11.73 -0.83
C LEU A 411 12.28 -12.15 0.14
N GLY A 412 12.61 -12.90 1.19
CA GLY A 412 11.70 -13.24 2.28
C GLY A 412 11.16 -12.01 3.01
N VAL A 413 12.07 -11.11 3.42
CA VAL A 413 11.71 -9.83 4.06
C VAL A 413 10.91 -8.95 3.12
N ALA A 414 11.21 -8.93 1.82
CA ALA A 414 10.42 -8.21 0.83
C ALA A 414 8.98 -8.78 0.74
N ALA A 415 8.82 -10.11 0.72
CA ALA A 415 7.50 -10.74 0.74
C ALA A 415 6.70 -10.38 2.01
N VAL A 416 7.35 -10.39 3.18
CA VAL A 416 6.74 -9.95 4.45
C VAL A 416 6.32 -8.47 4.36
N LEU A 417 7.21 -7.58 3.90
CA LEU A 417 6.94 -6.15 3.81
C LEU A 417 5.67 -5.86 3.01
N THR A 418 5.45 -6.59 1.92
CA THR A 418 4.25 -6.41 1.10
C THR A 418 2.97 -6.92 1.75
N ASN A 419 3.00 -7.55 2.93
CA ASN A 419 1.82 -7.97 3.69
C ASN A 419 1.66 -7.17 5.00
N VAL A 420 2.62 -6.29 5.31
CA VAL A 420 2.54 -5.44 6.50
C VAL A 420 1.77 -4.17 6.14
N GLN A 421 0.81 -3.82 6.99
CA GLN A 421 0.03 -2.60 6.82
C GLN A 421 0.96 -1.39 6.79
N THR A 422 0.78 -0.49 5.81
CA THR A 422 1.49 0.78 5.78
C THR A 422 1.13 1.59 7.03
N PRO A 423 1.88 2.62 7.43
CA PRO A 423 1.43 3.54 8.47
C PRO A 423 0.10 4.22 8.08
N PRO A 424 -0.79 4.53 9.02
CA PRO A 424 -1.93 5.40 8.75
C PRO A 424 -1.43 6.79 8.37
N PRO A 425 -2.12 7.53 7.48
CA PRO A 425 -1.75 8.90 7.21
C PRO A 425 -1.85 9.73 8.48
N LYS A 426 -1.12 10.85 8.49
CA LYS A 426 -1.30 11.84 9.54
C LYS A 426 -2.77 12.31 9.48
N PRO A 427 -3.50 12.37 10.62
CA PRO A 427 -4.83 12.96 10.64
C PRO A 427 -4.76 14.34 9.98
N PRO A 428 -5.75 14.73 9.16
CA PRO A 428 -5.67 16.02 8.50
C PRO A 428 -5.58 17.12 9.56
N GLU A 429 -4.68 18.08 9.35
CA GLU A 429 -4.43 19.11 10.35
C GLU A 429 -5.66 19.99 10.48
N ALA A 430 -6.22 20.01 11.70
CA ALA A 430 -7.29 20.94 12.01
C ALA A 430 -6.81 22.37 11.76
N PHE A 431 -7.53 23.13 10.93
CA PHE A 431 -7.32 24.57 10.88
C PHE A 431 -7.70 25.14 12.24
N SER A 432 -6.86 25.98 12.82
CA SER A 432 -7.14 26.67 14.09
C SER A 432 -6.49 28.04 14.06
N GLU A 433 -7.32 29.09 14.06
CA GLU A 433 -6.86 30.48 14.06
C GLU A 433 -7.63 31.26 15.14
N LYS A 434 -6.94 32.19 15.80
CA LYS A 434 -7.52 33.07 16.82
C LYS A 434 -7.21 34.52 16.44
N THR A 435 -8.27 35.31 16.30
CA THR A 435 -8.19 36.72 15.89
C THR A 435 -8.71 37.62 17.01
N ALA A 436 -8.02 38.74 17.24
CA ALA A 436 -8.44 39.74 18.22
C ALA A 436 -9.56 40.61 17.65
N THR A 437 -10.57 40.89 18.48
CA THR A 437 -11.66 41.82 18.18
C THR A 437 -11.60 43.01 19.14
N LYS A 438 -12.48 43.99 18.96
CA LYS A 438 -12.59 45.14 19.88
C LYS A 438 -12.96 44.75 21.33
N THR A 439 -13.56 43.57 21.53
CA THR A 439 -14.12 43.14 22.81
C THR A 439 -13.53 41.82 23.33
N GLY A 440 -12.47 41.31 22.69
CA GLY A 440 -11.82 40.07 23.07
C GLY A 440 -11.25 39.33 21.86
N PHE A 441 -11.59 38.05 21.69
CA PHE A 441 -11.08 37.21 20.61
C PHE A 441 -12.14 36.26 20.04
N VAL A 442 -12.00 35.95 18.74
CA VAL A 442 -12.74 34.90 18.06
C VAL A 442 -11.75 33.82 17.64
N SER A 443 -12.01 32.58 18.04
CA SER A 443 -11.24 31.42 17.62
C SER A 443 -12.09 30.56 16.70
N LEU A 444 -11.59 30.26 15.51
CA LEU A 444 -12.19 29.33 14.57
C LEU A 444 -11.33 28.09 14.44
N LYS A 445 -11.92 26.92 14.70
CA LYS A 445 -11.32 25.62 14.44
C LYS A 445 -12.16 24.85 13.43
N ILE A 446 -11.51 24.23 12.44
CA ILE A 446 -12.17 23.38 11.43
C ILE A 446 -11.51 22.01 11.48
N MET A 447 -12.32 20.97 11.57
CA MET A 447 -11.86 19.59 11.65
C MET A 447 -12.64 18.73 10.65
N PRO A 448 -12.01 18.03 9.71
CA PRO A 448 -10.56 17.92 9.50
C PRO A 448 -9.96 18.98 8.54
N ALA A 449 -10.73 19.98 8.11
CA ALA A 449 -10.30 21.01 7.14
C ALA A 449 -9.97 20.43 5.75
N VAL A 450 -10.82 19.53 5.26
CA VAL A 450 -10.69 18.87 3.94
C VAL A 450 -11.88 19.21 3.03
N VAL A 451 -11.83 18.79 1.76
CA VAL A 451 -13.00 18.82 0.88
C VAL A 451 -14.03 17.81 1.39
N GLY A 452 -15.24 18.25 1.68
CA GLY A 452 -16.32 17.41 2.20
C GLY A 452 -16.75 17.79 3.61
N ASP A 453 -17.00 16.78 4.45
CA ASP A 453 -17.64 16.98 5.75
C ASP A 453 -16.63 17.56 6.74
N ASN A 454 -17.02 18.68 7.34
CA ASN A 454 -16.20 19.37 8.32
C ASN A 454 -17.04 19.78 9.52
N THR A 455 -16.42 19.76 10.69
CA THR A 455 -16.93 20.37 11.91
C THR A 455 -16.24 21.71 12.11
N PHE A 456 -17.05 22.77 12.20
CA PHE A 456 -16.65 24.14 12.45
C PHE A 456 -16.96 24.46 13.90
N LEU A 457 -15.96 24.92 14.64
CA LEU A 457 -16.06 25.24 16.05
C LEU A 457 -15.60 26.67 16.27
N VAL A 458 -16.52 27.51 16.74
CA VAL A 458 -16.27 28.92 17.02
C VAL A 458 -16.35 29.14 18.53
N VAL A 459 -15.32 29.77 19.07
CA VAL A 459 -15.24 30.17 20.49
C VAL A 459 -14.98 31.65 20.56
N PHE A 460 -15.80 32.34 21.34
CA PHE A 460 -15.62 33.75 21.66
C PHE A 460 -15.05 33.85 23.06
N THR A 461 -14.01 34.66 23.25
CA THR A 461 -13.50 35.00 24.59
C THR A 461 -13.44 36.50 24.76
N ASP A 462 -13.54 37.01 25.99
CA ASP A 462 -13.26 38.41 26.30
C ASP A 462 -11.75 38.72 26.30
N SER A 463 -11.39 39.92 26.74
CA SER A 463 -9.99 40.38 26.79
C SER A 463 -9.17 39.68 27.89
N ASP A 464 -9.84 39.14 28.91
CA ASP A 464 -9.22 38.39 30.01
C ASP A 464 -9.14 36.88 29.70
N GLY A 465 -9.68 36.46 28.55
CA GLY A 465 -9.67 35.08 28.08
C GLY A 465 -10.83 34.23 28.56
N GLN A 466 -11.84 34.81 29.21
CA GLN A 466 -13.05 34.09 29.64
C GLN A 466 -13.98 33.86 28.47
N VAL A 467 -14.61 32.68 28.43
CA VAL A 467 -15.52 32.29 27.33
C VAL A 467 -16.80 33.13 27.38
N ARG A 468 -17.14 33.73 26.25
CA ARG A 468 -18.37 34.49 26.04
C ARG A 468 -19.44 33.62 25.41
N THR A 469 -20.68 33.77 25.89
CA THR A 469 -21.82 32.99 25.39
C THR A 469 -23.08 33.82 25.16
N ASP A 470 -22.95 35.13 25.21
CA ASP A 470 -24.00 36.14 25.08
C ASP A 470 -24.42 36.35 23.62
N PHE A 471 -24.43 35.29 22.80
CA PHE A 471 -24.75 35.37 21.37
C PHE A 471 -26.09 34.71 21.07
N GLN A 472 -27.00 35.51 20.48
CA GLN A 472 -28.31 35.05 20.00
C GLN A 472 -28.16 34.19 18.75
N LYS A 473 -27.21 34.53 17.88
CA LYS A 473 -26.99 33.82 16.61
C LYS A 473 -25.53 33.88 16.20
N VAL A 474 -25.01 32.75 15.74
CA VAL A 474 -23.67 32.64 15.14
C VAL A 474 -23.80 31.95 13.80
N THR A 475 -23.39 32.63 12.73
CA THR A 475 -23.42 32.12 11.36
C THR A 475 -22.04 32.17 10.74
N LEU A 476 -21.72 31.16 9.93
CA LEU A 476 -20.52 31.13 9.13
C LEU A 476 -20.90 31.17 7.65
N THR A 477 -20.17 31.95 6.87
CA THR A 477 -20.27 31.95 5.41
C THR A 477 -18.95 31.50 4.80
N ALA A 478 -18.97 30.35 4.15
CA ALA A 478 -17.85 29.80 3.43
C ALA A 478 -17.84 30.28 1.98
N ILE A 479 -16.79 31.00 1.58
CA ILE A 479 -16.66 31.61 0.26
C ILE A 479 -15.41 31.04 -0.45
N PRO A 480 -15.59 30.23 -1.50
CA PRO A 480 -14.47 29.74 -2.30
C PRO A 480 -13.89 30.85 -3.19
N ARG A 481 -12.56 30.87 -3.37
CA ARG A 481 -11.91 31.79 -4.31
C ARG A 481 -12.20 31.36 -5.76
N GLY A 482 -12.72 32.28 -6.59
CA GLY A 482 -12.90 32.08 -8.04
C GLY A 482 -14.33 31.89 -8.55
N ASN A 483 -15.30 32.70 -8.11
CA ASN A 483 -16.70 32.70 -8.58
C ASN A 483 -17.52 31.40 -8.37
N LYS A 484 -17.14 30.55 -7.42
CA LYS A 484 -17.98 29.42 -6.97
C LYS A 484 -18.99 29.89 -5.90
N LYS A 485 -20.12 29.18 -5.77
CA LYS A 485 -21.20 29.54 -4.82
C LYS A 485 -20.71 29.47 -3.37
N SER A 486 -21.07 30.46 -2.56
CA SER A 486 -20.85 30.45 -1.11
C SER A 486 -21.86 29.54 -0.39
N SER A 487 -21.56 29.17 0.84
CA SER A 487 -22.47 28.42 1.72
C SER A 487 -22.54 29.09 3.08
N THR A 488 -23.74 29.51 3.49
CA THR A 488 -23.99 30.10 4.80
C THR A 488 -24.74 29.11 5.68
N PHE A 489 -24.28 28.94 6.91
CA PHE A 489 -24.82 27.98 7.86
C PHE A 489 -24.73 28.49 9.29
N GLU A 490 -25.59 27.98 10.16
CA GLU A 490 -25.67 28.39 11.56
C GLU A 490 -24.88 27.43 12.45
N ALA A 491 -24.09 27.97 13.37
CA ALA A 491 -23.41 27.23 14.41
C ALA A 491 -24.20 27.29 15.72
N LYS A 492 -24.53 26.12 16.27
CA LYS A 492 -25.35 25.99 17.48
C LYS A 492 -24.46 25.81 18.71
N LYS A 493 -24.87 26.42 19.81
CA LYS A 493 -24.17 26.29 21.09
C LYS A 493 -24.24 24.84 21.61
N ASN A 494 -23.10 24.26 21.96
CA ASN A 494 -22.99 22.93 22.56
C ASN A 494 -22.91 22.99 24.10
N ALA A 495 -22.84 21.83 24.75
CA ALA A 495 -22.76 21.72 26.21
C ALA A 495 -21.46 22.31 26.81
N GLN A 496 -20.43 22.52 25.99
CA GLN A 496 -19.14 23.11 26.37
C GLN A 496 -19.08 24.61 26.08
N ASN A 497 -20.22 25.27 25.81
CA ASN A 497 -20.31 26.69 25.51
C ASN A 497 -19.58 27.13 24.21
N GLN A 498 -19.44 26.22 23.25
CA GLN A 498 -18.85 26.48 21.93
C GLN A 498 -19.94 26.47 20.87
N TYR A 499 -19.75 27.23 19.79
CA TYR A 499 -20.70 27.26 18.67
C TYR A 499 -20.22 26.28 17.59
N VAL A 500 -21.01 25.26 17.30
CA VAL A 500 -20.63 24.13 16.44
C VAL A 500 -21.58 23.99 15.25
N ALA A 501 -21.02 23.80 14.07
CA ALA A 501 -21.73 23.38 12.87
C ALA A 501 -21.00 22.23 12.20
N THR A 502 -21.72 21.26 11.65
CA THR A 502 -21.14 20.12 10.93
C THR A 502 -21.81 19.97 9.58
N GLY A 503 -21.03 19.81 8.50
CA GLY A 503 -21.55 19.51 7.17
C GLY A 503 -20.58 19.80 6.02
N LEU A 504 -21.08 19.56 4.80
CA LEU A 504 -20.38 19.69 3.52
C LEU A 504 -20.24 21.13 3.02
N TYR A 505 -19.68 22.03 3.82
CA TYR A 505 -19.61 23.46 3.48
C TYR A 505 -18.33 23.85 2.71
N LEU A 506 -17.33 22.97 2.68
CA LEU A 506 -16.08 23.13 1.92
C LEU A 506 -16.05 22.10 0.79
N ASN A 507 -16.62 22.44 -0.36
CA ASN A 507 -16.94 21.48 -1.41
C ASN A 507 -15.92 21.43 -2.57
N ALA A 508 -14.77 22.09 -2.42
CA ALA A 508 -13.74 22.13 -3.45
C ALA A 508 -12.37 22.46 -2.85
N PRO A 509 -11.27 21.98 -3.47
CA PRO A 509 -9.93 22.37 -3.06
C PRO A 509 -9.64 23.83 -3.41
N GLY A 510 -8.72 24.45 -2.67
CA GLY A 510 -8.26 25.81 -2.87
C GLY A 510 -8.37 26.68 -1.62
N ARG A 511 -8.20 28.00 -1.81
CA ARG A 511 -8.35 28.97 -0.70
C ARG A 511 -9.81 29.34 -0.50
N TRP A 512 -10.21 29.35 0.76
CA TRP A 512 -11.53 29.71 1.24
C TRP A 512 -11.44 30.89 2.19
N LYS A 513 -12.39 31.81 2.06
CA LYS A 513 -12.66 32.86 3.03
C LYS A 513 -13.83 32.40 3.89
N LEU A 514 -13.66 32.37 5.20
CA LEU A 514 -14.72 32.03 6.15
C LEU A 514 -15.08 33.28 6.94
N GLU A 515 -16.29 33.76 6.74
CA GLU A 515 -16.82 34.93 7.45
C GLU A 515 -17.66 34.43 8.62
N VAL A 516 -17.22 34.74 9.84
CA VAL A 516 -17.94 34.47 11.07
C VAL A 516 -18.71 35.73 11.44
N HIS A 517 -20.03 35.63 11.44
CA HIS A 517 -20.94 36.68 11.89
C HIS A 517 -21.66 36.22 13.15
N ALA A 518 -21.46 36.93 14.25
CA ALA A 518 -22.13 36.68 15.52
C ALA A 518 -22.89 37.91 15.98
N LEU A 519 -24.10 37.70 16.50
CA LEU A 519 -24.95 38.76 17.03
C LEU A 519 -25.15 38.54 18.52
N THR A 520 -24.75 39.51 19.34
CA THR A 520 -24.97 39.44 20.79
C THR A 520 -26.45 39.55 21.14
N GLU A 521 -26.82 39.20 22.36
CA GLU A 521 -28.18 39.40 22.90
C GLU A 521 -28.62 40.89 22.85
N ASP A 522 -27.66 41.81 22.96
CA ASP A 522 -27.86 43.25 22.81
C ASP A 522 -27.80 43.76 21.35
N PHE A 523 -27.86 42.84 20.37
CA PHE A 523 -27.82 43.13 18.94
C PHE A 523 -26.54 43.82 18.44
N VAL A 524 -25.42 43.61 19.12
CA VAL A 524 -24.10 44.10 18.67
C VAL A 524 -23.46 43.02 17.77
N PRO A 525 -23.11 43.35 16.51
CA PRO A 525 -22.48 42.38 15.63
C PRO A 525 -20.98 42.25 15.90
N ILE A 526 -20.46 41.03 15.76
CA ILE A 526 -19.05 40.70 15.71
C ILE A 526 -18.81 39.96 14.39
N ASP A 527 -18.05 40.59 13.50
CA ASP A 527 -17.73 40.10 12.17
C ASP A 527 -16.23 39.84 12.05
N GLU A 528 -15.85 38.60 11.80
CA GLU A 528 -14.46 38.22 11.61
C GLU A 528 -14.27 37.35 10.38
N VAL A 529 -13.08 37.45 9.78
CA VAL A 529 -12.74 36.76 8.55
C VAL A 529 -11.51 35.90 8.75
N PHE A 530 -11.63 34.62 8.41
CA PHE A 530 -10.55 33.66 8.41
C PHE A 530 -10.23 33.23 6.98
N THR A 531 -8.96 32.91 6.71
CA THR A 531 -8.54 32.35 5.42
C THR A 531 -7.95 30.98 5.63
N VAL A 532 -8.61 29.96 5.07
CA VAL A 532 -8.14 28.57 5.12
C VAL A 532 -7.81 28.08 3.72
N THR A 533 -6.75 27.28 3.60
CA THR A 533 -6.44 26.57 2.35
C THR A 533 -6.84 25.11 2.55
N ILE A 534 -7.71 24.62 1.69
CA ILE A 534 -8.17 23.23 1.68
C ILE A 534 -7.43 22.51 0.57
N GLU A 535 -6.62 21.53 0.93
CA GLU A 535 -5.91 20.69 -0.04
C GLU A 535 -6.92 19.78 -0.77
N GLY A 536 -6.66 19.52 -2.05
CA GLY A 536 -7.39 18.50 -2.78
C GLY A 536 -6.78 17.14 -2.49
N ASN A 537 -7.63 16.14 -2.28
CA ASN A 537 -7.20 14.74 -2.19
C ASN A 537 -6.48 14.30 -3.47
#